data_AF-A0A921HXR1-F1
#
_entry.id   AF-A0A921HXR1-F1
#
_cell.length_a   1.000
_cell.length_b   1.000
_cell.length_c   1.000
_cell.angle_alpha   90.00
_cell.angle_beta   90.00
_cell.angle_gamma   90.00
#
_symmetry.space_group_name_H-M   'P 1'
#
loop_
_entity.id
_entity.type
_entity.pdbx_description
1 polymer ?
#
loop_
_entity_poly.entity_id
_entity_poly.type
_entity_poly.pdbx_seq_one_letter_code
_entity_poly.pdbx_strand_id
1 'polypeptide(L)'
;MQTNPINHILRWSLMALVCCLWSCRQPQKDPTEALPFSNDGKSWGLVKTDGTVLQPAGSFSQRPSAVVGGMFSLADDEGHLYLYDISRPTQPVSRKSFARIGHFFEEVAPAQEKTDSPILLIDKRGNEVMSTAQYPQYDIALMHNFSEGRALFATADGKYGYLDTHGAIAVPPIYDRAYDFHEGRALVGNTDNKGQAGYLLIDREGKVQCCIRLSQVLLDTRFSDGRLLYKELHSGHLGYLDKQGDVTVYLPDDIRQASRYAWETATVQTDNGYGLVDINGNLLIPAAYEAIHMAGKGHPALKKDNLWGMVDDKGQTICRFQYDTIGHYYADGYAVVRQQGRSFFIDRKGNPAGGATYACIVEDSTASRLCPQRFLTVQSPAGTQGNAPSERPGESDRPSRENDRFAPGKATAKAGQTEHKPSLIERKDWRKVSEANPFYQEAVKVVSGNLDEKDAGNRQMILNYVEHLRTSYTTKDIDFLEQLFSENALIVVGTVVHSSQKETGYLSPAQVVYNIKSKRQYLDRLKQVFQANRTINVQFSDFHIMRHPTLKGIYGVSLRQGYQSDLYSDDGYLFLLWDFRDETAPKIHVRTWQPRMQADHTPLPENEIFNIRNFNLQ
;
A
#
# COMPACT_ATOMS: atom_id res chain seq x y z
N MET A 1 -60.23 12.71 22.10
CA MET A 1 -58.81 13.15 22.07
C MET A 1 -57.99 12.00 21.55
N GLN A 2 -57.56 12.11 20.28
CA GLN A 2 -56.73 11.12 19.58
C GLN A 2 -55.33 11.11 20.21
N THR A 3 -54.85 9.94 20.64
CA THR A 3 -53.46 9.74 21.04
C THR A 3 -52.64 9.30 19.82
N ASN A 4 -51.62 10.10 19.52
CA ASN A 4 -50.77 10.08 18.33
C ASN A 4 -49.86 8.82 18.28
N PRO A 5 -49.78 8.05 17.18
CA PRO A 5 -48.99 6.81 17.09
C PRO A 5 -47.52 7.05 16.69
N ILE A 6 -46.93 8.20 17.06
CA ILE A 6 -45.59 8.61 16.59
C ILE A 6 -44.48 8.31 17.62
N ASN A 7 -44.83 8.05 18.88
CA ASN A 7 -43.82 7.86 19.96
C ASN A 7 -43.29 6.43 20.14
N HIS A 8 -43.80 5.43 19.43
CA HIS A 8 -43.26 4.06 19.49
C HIS A 8 -42.17 3.77 18.44
N ILE A 9 -42.07 4.58 17.38
CA ILE A 9 -41.09 4.39 16.30
C ILE A 9 -39.73 5.01 16.68
N LEU A 10 -39.70 6.10 17.44
CA LEU A 10 -38.44 6.76 17.82
C LEU A 10 -37.60 6.00 18.88
N ARG A 11 -38.19 5.06 19.64
CA ARG A 11 -37.44 4.25 20.62
C ARG A 11 -36.73 3.04 20.00
N TRP A 12 -37.16 2.58 18.82
CA TRP A 12 -36.49 1.50 18.09
C TRP A 12 -35.39 2.02 17.15
N SER A 13 -35.46 3.28 16.71
CA SER A 13 -34.42 3.90 15.89
C SER A 13 -33.15 4.25 16.67
N LEU A 14 -33.25 4.50 17.99
CA LEU A 14 -32.09 4.83 18.82
C LEU A 14 -31.30 3.59 19.28
N MET A 15 -31.92 2.41 19.31
CA MET A 15 -31.24 1.16 19.70
C MET A 15 -30.49 0.52 18.51
N ALA A 16 -30.92 0.78 17.28
CA ALA A 16 -30.19 0.41 16.07
C ALA A 16 -28.97 1.30 15.79
N LEU A 17 -28.99 2.56 16.25
CA LEU A 17 -27.87 3.50 16.05
C LEU A 17 -26.70 3.28 17.02
N VAL A 18 -26.91 2.56 18.13
CA VAL A 18 -25.85 2.21 19.09
C VAL A 18 -25.13 0.90 18.69
N CYS A 19 -25.72 0.05 17.85
CA CYS A 19 -25.06 -1.12 17.29
C CYS A 19 -24.15 -0.82 16.07
N CYS A 20 -24.24 0.38 15.48
CA CYS A 20 -23.38 0.80 14.37
C CYS A 20 -22.12 1.58 14.79
N LEU A 21 -21.86 1.75 16.09
CA LEU A 21 -20.68 2.47 16.60
C LEU A 21 -19.69 1.60 17.38
N TRP A 22 -19.80 0.27 17.24
CA TRP A 22 -18.80 -0.68 17.70
C TRP A 22 -18.21 -1.46 16.51
N SER A 23 -17.76 -0.76 15.46
CA SER A 23 -16.67 -1.27 14.63
C SER A 23 -15.34 -0.87 15.28
N CYS A 24 -15.19 -1.26 16.55
CA CYS A 24 -13.91 -1.21 17.22
C CYS A 24 -13.07 -2.34 16.61
N ARG A 25 -12.00 -1.95 15.90
CA ARG A 25 -10.83 -2.76 15.50
C ARG A 25 -10.54 -3.83 16.57
N GLN A 26 -11.12 -5.02 16.44
CA GLN A 26 -10.56 -6.20 17.07
C GLN A 26 -9.63 -6.79 16.01
N PRO A 27 -8.31 -6.87 16.27
CA PRO A 27 -7.44 -7.64 15.40
C PRO A 27 -8.04 -9.04 15.27
N GLN A 28 -8.15 -9.54 14.05
CA GLN A 28 -8.74 -10.84 13.76
C GLN A 28 -7.98 -11.88 14.59
N LYS A 29 -8.61 -12.43 15.63
CA LYS A 29 -8.02 -13.49 16.44
C LYS A 29 -7.88 -14.73 15.56
N ASP A 30 -6.84 -15.53 15.82
CA ASP A 30 -6.70 -16.84 15.17
C ASP A 30 -7.97 -17.67 15.43
N PRO A 31 -8.59 -18.25 14.38
CA PRO A 31 -9.86 -18.97 14.51
C PRO A 31 -9.68 -20.43 14.96
N THR A 32 -8.45 -20.90 15.15
CA THR A 32 -8.15 -22.28 15.53
C THR A 32 -8.48 -22.52 17.00
N GLU A 33 -9.32 -23.52 17.25
CA GLU A 33 -9.80 -23.86 18.59
C GLU A 33 -9.04 -25.04 19.19
N ALA A 34 -8.58 -25.97 18.34
CA ALA A 34 -7.79 -27.12 18.77
C ALA A 34 -6.89 -27.65 17.65
N LEU A 35 -5.83 -28.32 18.05
CA LEU A 35 -4.77 -28.83 17.19
C LEU A 35 -4.60 -30.34 17.36
N PRO A 36 -4.25 -31.05 16.27
CA PRO A 36 -3.80 -32.42 16.34
C PRO A 36 -2.46 -32.50 17.09
N PHE A 37 -2.34 -33.47 18.00
CA PHE A 37 -1.09 -33.77 18.68
C PHE A 37 -0.83 -35.27 18.74
N SER A 38 0.44 -35.64 18.94
CA SER A 38 0.85 -37.04 19.09
C SER A 38 1.97 -37.19 20.14
N ASN A 39 1.96 -38.34 20.82
CA ASN A 39 2.99 -38.74 21.78
C ASN A 39 4.04 -39.70 21.18
N ASP A 40 3.72 -40.35 20.08
CA ASP A 40 4.53 -41.41 19.44
C ASP A 40 4.71 -41.19 17.92
N GLY A 41 4.09 -40.16 17.35
CA GLY A 41 4.07 -39.86 15.92
C GLY A 41 3.15 -40.77 15.09
N LYS A 42 2.40 -41.69 15.71
CA LYS A 42 1.59 -42.71 15.05
C LYS A 42 0.12 -42.64 15.44
N SER A 43 -0.15 -42.28 16.69
CA SER A 43 -1.49 -42.16 17.25
C SER A 43 -1.78 -40.72 17.64
N TRP A 44 -3.02 -40.29 17.43
CA TRP A 44 -3.38 -38.88 17.45
C TRP A 44 -4.46 -38.58 18.48
N GLY A 45 -4.39 -37.37 19.01
CA GLY A 45 -5.41 -36.75 19.84
C GLY A 45 -5.68 -35.32 19.41
N LEU A 46 -6.56 -34.63 20.13
CA LEU A 46 -6.86 -33.21 19.95
C LEU A 46 -6.62 -32.45 21.24
N VAL A 47 -5.88 -31.35 21.16
CA VAL A 47 -5.60 -30.45 22.28
C VAL A 47 -6.08 -29.06 21.91
N LYS A 48 -6.85 -28.41 22.78
CA LYS A 48 -7.27 -27.02 22.61
C LYS A 48 -6.07 -26.09 22.58
N THR A 49 -6.27 -24.92 22.01
CA THR A 49 -5.25 -23.88 21.99
C THR A 49 -4.98 -23.26 23.37
N ASP A 50 -5.82 -23.56 24.38
CA ASP A 50 -5.54 -23.32 25.80
C ASP A 50 -4.70 -24.41 26.50
N GLY A 51 -4.33 -25.48 25.78
CA GLY A 51 -3.58 -26.64 26.29
C GLY A 51 -4.44 -27.77 26.87
N THR A 52 -5.76 -27.62 26.94
CA THR A 52 -6.68 -28.65 27.45
C THR A 52 -6.81 -29.79 26.45
N VAL A 53 -6.52 -31.02 26.87
CA VAL A 53 -6.69 -32.21 26.03
C VAL A 53 -8.18 -32.52 25.85
N LEU A 54 -8.68 -32.41 24.61
CA LEU A 54 -10.05 -32.77 24.22
C LEU A 54 -10.20 -34.26 23.97
N GLN A 55 -9.22 -34.83 23.29
CA GLN A 55 -9.13 -36.24 22.99
C GLN A 55 -7.69 -36.68 23.26
N PRO A 56 -7.48 -37.70 24.12
CA PRO A 56 -6.14 -38.18 24.41
C PRO A 56 -5.45 -38.71 23.14
N ALA A 57 -4.12 -38.72 23.14
CA ALA A 57 -3.36 -39.43 22.11
C ALA A 57 -3.78 -40.91 22.12
N GLY A 58 -4.02 -41.48 20.94
CA GLY A 58 -4.60 -42.81 20.81
C GLY A 58 -6.09 -42.82 20.42
N SER A 59 -6.79 -41.69 20.55
CA SER A 59 -8.19 -41.58 20.11
C SER A 59 -8.36 -41.75 18.60
N PHE A 60 -7.37 -41.38 17.81
CA PHE A 60 -7.43 -41.47 16.35
C PHE A 60 -6.19 -42.18 15.77
N SER A 61 -6.43 -43.09 14.82
CA SER A 61 -5.37 -43.76 14.05
C SER A 61 -4.79 -42.86 12.96
N GLN A 62 -5.64 -42.05 12.33
CA GLN A 62 -5.25 -41.04 11.35
C GLN A 62 -5.16 -39.65 12.01
N ARG A 63 -4.38 -38.75 11.40
CA ARG A 63 -4.23 -37.38 11.90
C ARG A 63 -5.50 -36.57 11.59
N PRO A 64 -6.25 -36.06 12.60
CA PRO A 64 -7.33 -35.12 12.34
C PRO A 64 -6.79 -33.78 11.83
N SER A 65 -7.61 -32.99 11.14
CA SER A 65 -7.30 -31.59 10.87
C SER A 65 -7.33 -30.76 12.16
N ALA A 66 -6.79 -29.54 12.11
CA ALA A 66 -7.10 -28.53 13.12
C ALA A 66 -8.61 -28.28 13.19
N VAL A 67 -9.08 -27.87 14.37
CA VAL A 67 -10.48 -27.52 14.60
C VAL A 67 -10.67 -26.02 14.34
N VAL A 68 -11.56 -25.71 13.41
CA VAL A 68 -11.94 -24.34 13.04
C VAL A 68 -13.45 -24.26 12.92
N GLY A 69 -14.09 -23.29 13.59
CA GLY A 69 -15.54 -23.13 13.57
C GLY A 69 -16.29 -24.29 14.23
N GLY A 70 -15.66 -24.93 15.22
CA GLY A 70 -16.15 -26.12 15.91
C GLY A 70 -16.03 -27.41 15.10
N MET A 71 -15.45 -27.38 13.90
CA MET A 71 -15.43 -28.51 12.97
C MET A 71 -14.00 -28.98 12.69
N PHE A 72 -13.82 -30.29 12.51
CA PHE A 72 -12.60 -30.89 11.97
C PHE A 72 -12.91 -32.05 11.05
N SER A 73 -11.90 -32.45 10.26
CA SER A 73 -11.99 -33.61 9.38
C SER A 73 -11.03 -34.69 9.83
N LEU A 74 -11.42 -35.94 9.60
CA LEU A 74 -10.58 -37.11 9.88
C LEU A 74 -10.77 -38.12 8.75
N ALA A 75 -9.65 -38.65 8.27
CA ALA A 75 -9.64 -39.68 7.24
C ALA A 75 -9.89 -41.06 7.84
N ASP A 76 -10.57 -41.92 7.10
CA ASP A 76 -10.48 -43.37 7.32
C ASP A 76 -9.16 -43.95 6.77
N ASP A 77 -8.99 -45.26 6.87
CA ASP A 77 -7.79 -45.96 6.38
C ASP A 77 -7.68 -45.99 4.84
N GLU A 78 -8.78 -45.71 4.13
CA GLU A 78 -8.82 -45.59 2.68
C GLU A 78 -8.56 -44.14 2.20
N GLY A 79 -8.45 -43.19 3.13
CA GLY A 79 -8.21 -41.78 2.87
C GLY A 79 -9.48 -40.94 2.65
N HIS A 80 -10.67 -41.50 2.84
CA HIS A 80 -11.91 -40.74 2.75
C HIS A 80 -12.10 -39.89 4.01
N LEU A 81 -12.26 -38.58 3.83
CA LEU A 81 -12.47 -37.63 4.91
C LEU A 81 -13.93 -37.60 5.33
N TYR A 82 -14.14 -37.67 6.64
CA TYR A 82 -15.43 -37.45 7.29
C TYR A 82 -15.37 -36.19 8.14
N LEU A 83 -16.51 -35.51 8.26
CA LEU A 83 -16.66 -34.28 9.04
C LEU A 83 -17.10 -34.58 10.47
N TYR A 84 -16.47 -33.94 11.45
CA TYR A 84 -16.72 -34.11 12.88
C TYR A 84 -16.93 -32.77 13.57
N ASP A 85 -17.78 -32.77 14.60
CA ASP A 85 -18.02 -31.64 15.49
C ASP A 85 -17.19 -31.84 16.77
N ILE A 86 -16.52 -30.78 17.22
CA ILE A 86 -15.66 -30.77 18.42
C ILE A 86 -16.42 -31.20 19.70
N SER A 87 -17.73 -30.96 19.77
CA SER A 87 -18.59 -31.36 20.89
C SER A 87 -18.92 -32.85 20.89
N ARG A 88 -18.74 -33.54 19.75
CA ARG A 88 -18.98 -34.98 19.57
C ARG A 88 -17.87 -35.61 18.70
N PRO A 89 -16.60 -35.58 19.17
CA PRO A 89 -15.43 -35.85 18.33
C PRO A 89 -15.22 -37.33 17.99
N THR A 90 -16.08 -38.23 18.46
CA THR A 90 -15.95 -39.68 18.27
C THR A 90 -16.82 -40.23 17.15
N GLN A 91 -17.75 -39.45 16.61
CA GLN A 91 -18.63 -39.87 15.51
C GLN A 91 -18.78 -38.74 14.49
N PRO A 92 -18.79 -39.05 13.19
CA PRO A 92 -18.94 -38.04 12.17
C PRO A 92 -20.37 -37.47 12.20
N VAL A 93 -20.50 -36.19 11.82
CA VAL A 93 -21.80 -35.50 11.78
C VAL A 93 -22.72 -36.03 10.69
N SER A 94 -22.16 -36.70 9.68
CA SER A 94 -22.86 -37.30 8.55
C SER A 94 -22.15 -38.57 8.08
N ARG A 95 -22.88 -39.42 7.34
CA ARG A 95 -22.31 -40.60 6.66
C ARG A 95 -21.61 -40.26 5.35
N LYS A 96 -21.78 -39.03 4.84
CA LYS A 96 -21.10 -38.56 3.63
C LYS A 96 -19.60 -38.47 3.88
N SER A 97 -18.83 -38.97 2.94
CA SER A 97 -17.38 -38.84 2.91
C SER A 97 -16.93 -37.99 1.72
N PHE A 98 -15.74 -37.44 1.82
CA PHE A 98 -15.19 -36.51 0.85
C PHE A 98 -13.72 -36.83 0.60
N ALA A 99 -13.22 -36.53 -0.60
CA ALA A 99 -11.78 -36.53 -0.85
C ALA A 99 -11.10 -35.33 -0.19
N ARG A 100 -11.80 -34.19 -0.04
CA ARG A 100 -11.29 -32.94 0.55
C ARG A 100 -12.38 -32.20 1.30
N ILE A 101 -12.04 -31.63 2.46
CA ILE A 101 -12.91 -30.76 3.26
C ILE A 101 -12.10 -29.53 3.69
N GLY A 102 -12.67 -28.34 3.54
CA GLY A 102 -12.10 -27.08 4.00
C GLY A 102 -12.40 -26.80 5.46
N HIS A 103 -11.62 -25.92 6.06
CA HIS A 103 -11.87 -25.36 7.39
C HIS A 103 -13.14 -24.51 7.39
N PHE A 104 -13.94 -24.61 8.46
CA PHE A 104 -15.20 -23.85 8.63
C PHE A 104 -14.92 -22.46 9.19
N PHE A 105 -14.37 -21.61 8.33
CA PHE A 105 -14.13 -20.19 8.59
C PHE A 105 -15.41 -19.36 8.74
N GLU A 106 -16.49 -19.88 8.17
CA GLU A 106 -17.85 -19.39 8.23
C GLU A 106 -18.77 -20.59 8.53
N GLU A 107 -20.10 -20.44 8.45
CA GLU A 107 -21.04 -21.56 8.64
C GLU A 107 -21.03 -22.60 7.50
N VAL A 108 -20.23 -22.35 6.45
CA VAL A 108 -20.03 -23.23 5.30
C VAL A 108 -18.54 -23.40 4.98
N ALA A 109 -18.20 -24.49 4.31
CA ALA A 109 -16.85 -24.75 3.80
C ALA A 109 -16.88 -25.40 2.40
N PRO A 110 -15.85 -25.19 1.57
CA PRO A 110 -15.65 -25.97 0.36
C PRO A 110 -15.36 -27.44 0.68
N ALA A 111 -15.88 -28.34 -0.15
CA ALA A 111 -15.57 -29.76 -0.09
C ALA A 111 -15.60 -30.37 -1.50
N GLN A 112 -15.01 -31.55 -1.66
CA GLN A 112 -15.06 -32.30 -2.91
C GLN A 112 -15.22 -33.79 -2.61
N GLU A 113 -16.20 -34.44 -3.23
CA GLU A 113 -16.42 -35.88 -3.09
C GLU A 113 -15.28 -36.69 -3.74
N LYS A 114 -14.75 -36.19 -4.86
CA LYS A 114 -13.55 -36.71 -5.54
C LYS A 114 -12.60 -35.57 -5.83
N THR A 115 -11.31 -35.84 -5.98
CA THR A 115 -10.29 -34.79 -6.18
C THR A 115 -10.51 -33.91 -7.41
N ASP A 116 -11.24 -34.40 -8.41
CA ASP A 116 -11.60 -33.74 -9.67
C ASP A 116 -13.10 -33.45 -9.79
N SER A 117 -13.90 -33.74 -8.76
CA SER A 117 -15.33 -33.42 -8.80
C SER A 117 -15.55 -31.91 -8.71
N PRO A 118 -16.72 -31.41 -9.15
CA PRO A 118 -17.15 -30.05 -8.83
C PRO A 118 -16.98 -29.74 -7.35
N ILE A 119 -16.69 -28.48 -7.04
CA ILE A 119 -16.48 -28.03 -5.67
C ILE A 119 -17.86 -27.81 -5.07
N LEU A 120 -18.11 -28.46 -3.94
CA LEU A 120 -19.32 -28.30 -3.15
C LEU A 120 -19.09 -27.24 -2.07
N LEU A 121 -20.12 -26.49 -1.73
CA LEU A 121 -20.24 -25.83 -0.44
C LEU A 121 -21.07 -26.70 0.47
N ILE A 122 -20.55 -27.00 1.65
CA ILE A 122 -21.23 -27.80 2.66
C ILE A 122 -21.45 -27.02 3.95
N ASP A 123 -22.57 -27.28 4.63
CA ASP A 123 -22.83 -26.79 5.98
C ASP A 123 -22.08 -27.64 7.04
N LYS A 124 -22.15 -27.22 8.31
CA LYS A 124 -21.56 -27.95 9.44
C LYS A 124 -22.15 -29.35 9.70
N ARG A 125 -23.24 -29.72 9.01
CA ARG A 125 -23.83 -31.07 9.03
C ARG A 125 -23.39 -31.91 7.84
N GLY A 126 -22.54 -31.36 6.95
CA GLY A 126 -22.11 -32.01 5.72
C GLY A 126 -23.18 -32.06 4.63
N ASN A 127 -24.25 -31.26 4.74
CA ASN A 127 -25.23 -31.12 3.67
C ASN A 127 -24.70 -30.17 2.60
N GLU A 128 -25.01 -30.46 1.35
CA GLU A 128 -24.68 -29.58 0.24
C GLU A 128 -25.58 -28.33 0.29
N VAL A 129 -24.96 -27.17 0.31
CA VAL A 129 -25.59 -25.85 0.16
C VAL A 129 -25.60 -25.45 -1.31
N MET A 130 -24.51 -25.74 -2.03
CA MET A 130 -24.32 -25.39 -3.44
C MET A 130 -23.25 -26.28 -4.08
N SER A 131 -23.35 -26.51 -5.39
CA SER A 131 -22.30 -27.15 -6.19
C SER A 131 -21.88 -26.24 -7.34
N THR A 132 -20.57 -26.06 -7.58
CA THR A 132 -20.09 -25.21 -8.68
C THR A 132 -20.57 -25.68 -10.06
N ALA A 133 -21.02 -26.94 -10.19
CA ALA A 133 -21.66 -27.46 -11.39
C ALA A 133 -22.95 -26.70 -11.79
N GLN A 134 -23.58 -25.97 -10.86
CA GLN A 134 -24.74 -25.12 -11.16
C GLN A 134 -24.39 -23.87 -11.99
N TYR A 135 -23.10 -23.56 -12.12
CA TYR A 135 -22.57 -22.44 -12.91
C TYR A 135 -21.75 -22.92 -14.11
N PRO A 136 -22.32 -23.74 -15.02
CA PRO A 136 -21.58 -24.30 -16.13
C PRO A 136 -21.01 -23.22 -17.08
N GLN A 137 -21.61 -22.04 -17.13
CA GLN A 137 -21.14 -20.92 -17.94
C GLN A 137 -19.80 -20.32 -17.46
N TYR A 138 -19.40 -20.56 -16.22
CA TYR A 138 -18.15 -20.03 -15.67
C TYR A 138 -17.04 -21.06 -15.61
N ASP A 139 -17.33 -22.36 -15.81
CA ASP A 139 -16.33 -23.44 -15.78
C ASP A 139 -15.32 -23.27 -14.62
N ILE A 140 -15.84 -23.27 -13.38
CA ILE A 140 -15.06 -22.94 -12.19
C ILE A 140 -13.97 -24.00 -11.97
N ALA A 141 -12.72 -23.59 -12.11
CA ALA A 141 -11.53 -24.43 -12.05
C ALA A 141 -10.90 -24.48 -10.65
N LEU A 142 -11.03 -23.38 -9.89
CA LEU A 142 -10.41 -23.21 -8.59
C LEU A 142 -11.30 -22.42 -7.64
N MET A 143 -11.28 -22.77 -6.35
CA MET A 143 -11.89 -21.97 -5.29
C MET A 143 -11.00 -21.94 -4.04
N HIS A 144 -10.92 -20.78 -3.40
CA HIS A 144 -10.32 -20.62 -2.08
C HIS A 144 -11.35 -20.90 -0.98
N ASN A 145 -10.86 -21.04 0.25
CA ASN A 145 -11.73 -21.05 1.42
C ASN A 145 -12.28 -19.65 1.72
N PHE A 146 -13.31 -19.55 2.57
CA PHE A 146 -13.95 -18.26 2.85
C PHE A 146 -13.06 -17.31 3.65
N SER A 147 -13.00 -16.06 3.22
CA SER A 147 -12.50 -14.93 3.98
C SER A 147 -13.55 -13.83 4.01
N GLU A 148 -13.94 -13.42 5.23
CA GLU A 148 -14.87 -12.31 5.43
C GLU A 148 -16.22 -12.46 4.69
N GLY A 149 -16.74 -13.68 4.63
CA GLY A 149 -17.98 -14.01 3.91
C GLY A 149 -17.87 -14.02 2.38
N ARG A 150 -16.66 -14.08 1.83
CA ARG A 150 -16.40 -14.25 0.39
C ARG A 150 -15.42 -15.39 0.13
N ALA A 151 -15.70 -16.21 -0.88
CA ALA A 151 -14.77 -17.17 -1.42
C ALA A 151 -14.33 -16.70 -2.81
N LEU A 152 -13.03 -16.49 -3.00
CA LEU A 152 -12.45 -16.25 -4.32
C LEU A 152 -12.55 -17.52 -5.15
N PHE A 153 -12.96 -17.39 -6.41
CA PHE A 153 -12.92 -18.49 -7.37
C PHE A 153 -12.28 -18.03 -8.67
N ALA A 154 -11.73 -18.98 -9.42
CA ALA A 154 -11.20 -18.77 -10.75
C ALA A 154 -11.82 -19.74 -11.74
N THR A 155 -12.09 -19.24 -12.94
CA THR A 155 -12.60 -19.98 -14.09
C THR A 155 -11.46 -20.66 -14.85
N ALA A 156 -11.76 -21.65 -15.69
CA ALA A 156 -10.75 -22.36 -16.48
C ALA A 156 -10.01 -21.44 -17.47
N ASP A 157 -10.64 -20.36 -17.94
CA ASP A 157 -10.02 -19.33 -18.77
C ASP A 157 -9.22 -18.27 -17.97
N GLY A 158 -9.11 -18.45 -16.65
CA GLY A 158 -8.22 -17.67 -15.79
C GLY A 158 -8.81 -16.36 -15.25
N LYS A 159 -10.13 -16.19 -15.29
CA LYS A 159 -10.82 -15.04 -14.70
C LYS A 159 -11.22 -15.32 -13.26
N TYR A 160 -11.14 -14.31 -12.43
CA TYR A 160 -11.42 -14.38 -11.00
C TYR A 160 -12.68 -13.62 -10.62
N GLY A 161 -13.48 -14.24 -9.76
CA GLY A 161 -14.69 -13.68 -9.16
C GLY A 161 -14.80 -14.08 -7.69
N TYR A 162 -15.94 -13.74 -7.08
CA TYR A 162 -16.22 -14.06 -5.68
C TYR A 162 -17.63 -14.58 -5.48
N LEU A 163 -17.73 -15.51 -4.54
CA LEU A 163 -18.95 -16.21 -4.17
C LEU A 163 -19.25 -15.96 -2.69
N ASP A 164 -20.53 -15.82 -2.34
CA ASP A 164 -20.96 -15.60 -0.95
C ASP A 164 -21.21 -16.91 -0.19
N THR A 165 -21.52 -16.83 1.10
CA THR A 165 -21.75 -18.03 1.94
C THR A 165 -23.02 -18.81 1.57
N HIS A 166 -23.90 -18.26 0.73
CA HIS A 166 -25.12 -18.93 0.26
C HIS A 166 -24.92 -19.64 -1.08
N GLY A 167 -23.73 -19.57 -1.67
CA GLY A 167 -23.48 -20.16 -2.98
C GLY A 167 -23.68 -19.21 -4.15
N ALA A 168 -24.05 -17.94 -3.92
CA ALA A 168 -24.34 -16.98 -4.98
C ALA A 168 -23.09 -16.23 -5.43
N ILE A 169 -22.99 -15.96 -6.74
CA ILE A 169 -21.92 -15.12 -7.31
C ILE A 169 -22.13 -13.67 -6.84
N ALA A 170 -21.31 -13.25 -5.88
CA ALA A 170 -21.32 -11.89 -5.35
C ALA A 170 -20.61 -10.91 -6.30
N VAL A 171 -19.54 -11.37 -6.94
CA VAL A 171 -18.77 -10.59 -7.91
C VAL A 171 -18.47 -11.50 -9.11
N PRO A 172 -18.95 -11.17 -10.32
CA PRO A 172 -18.71 -11.98 -11.52
C PRO A 172 -17.21 -12.17 -11.82
N PRO A 173 -16.82 -13.27 -12.49
CA PRO A 173 -15.43 -13.54 -12.79
C PRO A 173 -14.94 -12.69 -13.97
N ILE A 174 -14.55 -11.45 -13.67
CA ILE A 174 -14.14 -10.45 -14.68
C ILE A 174 -12.70 -9.98 -14.50
N TYR A 175 -12.02 -10.41 -13.44
CA TYR A 175 -10.67 -9.94 -13.11
C TYR A 175 -9.60 -10.95 -13.57
N ASP A 176 -8.47 -10.49 -14.11
CA ASP A 176 -7.34 -11.37 -14.42
C ASP A 176 -6.55 -11.78 -13.18
N ARG A 177 -6.62 -10.97 -12.12
CA ARG A 177 -6.01 -11.24 -10.82
C ARG A 177 -6.96 -10.82 -9.71
N ALA A 178 -7.00 -11.62 -8.65
CA ALA A 178 -7.78 -11.33 -7.46
C ALA A 178 -7.11 -11.97 -6.25
N TYR A 179 -7.39 -11.43 -5.06
CA TYR A 179 -6.88 -11.94 -3.80
C TYR A 179 -7.99 -11.91 -2.74
N ASP A 180 -7.85 -12.75 -1.72
CA ASP A 180 -8.88 -12.90 -0.68
C ASP A 180 -9.15 -11.60 0.08
N PHE A 181 -10.40 -11.44 0.56
CA PHE A 181 -10.80 -10.27 1.32
C PHE A 181 -10.10 -10.19 2.67
N HIS A 182 -9.56 -9.02 2.98
CA HIS A 182 -8.99 -8.66 4.27
C HIS A 182 -9.31 -7.19 4.61
N GLU A 183 -9.74 -6.96 5.85
CA GLU A 183 -10.16 -5.65 6.36
C GLU A 183 -11.26 -4.97 5.52
N GLY A 184 -12.21 -5.76 5.01
CA GLY A 184 -13.32 -5.30 4.17
C GLY A 184 -12.95 -4.95 2.74
N ARG A 185 -11.74 -5.33 2.27
CA ARG A 185 -11.21 -5.02 0.94
C ARG A 185 -10.60 -6.23 0.27
N ALA A 186 -10.67 -6.30 -1.05
CA ALA A 186 -9.86 -7.20 -1.86
C ALA A 186 -9.10 -6.43 -2.93
N LEU A 187 -7.85 -6.83 -3.18
CA LEU A 187 -7.06 -6.34 -4.29
C LEU A 187 -7.40 -7.17 -5.53
N VAL A 188 -7.80 -6.50 -6.60
CA VAL A 188 -8.13 -7.12 -7.89
C VAL A 188 -7.42 -6.38 -9.00
N GLY A 189 -7.21 -7.03 -10.14
CA GLY A 189 -6.54 -6.40 -11.25
C GLY A 189 -6.83 -7.04 -12.60
N ASN A 190 -6.62 -6.23 -13.63
CA ASN A 190 -6.74 -6.63 -15.02
C ASN A 190 -5.45 -6.33 -15.76
N THR A 191 -5.15 -7.16 -16.74
CA THR A 191 -3.96 -7.09 -17.57
C THR A 191 -4.36 -6.59 -18.95
N ASP A 192 -3.63 -5.63 -19.47
CA ASP A 192 -3.80 -5.22 -20.86
C ASP A 192 -3.12 -6.21 -21.83
N ASN A 193 -3.30 -5.96 -23.13
CA ASN A 193 -2.71 -6.79 -24.20
C ASN A 193 -1.18 -6.74 -24.25
N LYS A 194 -0.54 -5.83 -23.50
CA LYS A 194 0.91 -5.72 -23.37
C LYS A 194 1.44 -6.41 -22.10
N GLY A 195 0.57 -7.08 -21.35
CA GLY A 195 0.93 -7.77 -20.11
C GLY A 195 0.99 -6.87 -18.87
N GLN A 196 0.55 -5.60 -18.96
CA GLN A 196 0.61 -4.65 -17.85
C GLN A 196 -0.65 -4.75 -16.98
N ALA A 197 -0.46 -4.90 -15.67
CA ALA A 197 -1.54 -5.06 -14.71
C ALA A 197 -1.92 -3.74 -14.04
N GLY A 198 -3.21 -3.37 -14.10
CA GLY A 198 -3.79 -2.31 -13.28
C GLY A 198 -4.52 -2.93 -12.09
N TYR A 199 -4.35 -2.35 -10.90
CA TYR A 199 -4.95 -2.87 -9.66
C TYR A 199 -5.94 -1.89 -9.02
N LEU A 200 -6.99 -2.46 -8.43
CA LEU A 200 -8.09 -1.77 -7.77
C LEU A 200 -8.35 -2.44 -6.42
N LEU A 201 -8.90 -1.67 -5.49
CA LEU A 201 -9.49 -2.18 -4.26
C LEU A 201 -11.00 -2.18 -4.39
N ILE A 202 -11.62 -3.32 -4.11
CA ILE A 202 -13.07 -3.48 -4.10
C ILE A 202 -13.56 -3.81 -2.67
N ASP A 203 -14.79 -3.40 -2.38
CA ASP A 203 -15.52 -3.92 -1.22
C ASP A 203 -16.16 -5.29 -1.50
N ARG A 204 -16.82 -5.86 -0.50
CA ARG A 204 -17.41 -7.21 -0.58
C ARG A 204 -18.56 -7.28 -1.59
N GLU A 205 -19.15 -6.16 -1.96
CA GLU A 205 -20.19 -6.03 -2.98
C GLU A 205 -19.59 -5.87 -4.39
N GLY A 206 -18.26 -5.82 -4.50
CA GLY A 206 -17.54 -5.64 -5.76
C GLY A 206 -17.44 -4.18 -6.21
N LYS A 207 -17.85 -3.22 -5.38
CA LYS A 207 -17.74 -1.80 -5.70
C LYS A 207 -16.32 -1.32 -5.47
N VAL A 208 -15.79 -0.60 -6.46
CA VAL A 208 -14.44 0.00 -6.41
C VAL A 208 -14.39 1.05 -5.30
N GLN A 209 -13.46 0.89 -4.37
CA GLN A 209 -13.14 1.84 -3.31
C GLN A 209 -11.98 2.76 -3.70
N CYS A 210 -10.96 2.22 -4.36
CA CYS A 210 -9.73 2.92 -4.69
C CYS A 210 -9.05 2.27 -5.91
N CYS A 211 -8.32 3.07 -6.69
CA CYS A 211 -7.41 2.58 -7.71
C CYS A 211 -5.97 2.70 -7.21
N ILE A 212 -5.16 1.65 -7.35
CA ILE A 212 -3.74 1.72 -7.03
C ILE A 212 -3.03 2.45 -8.17
N ARG A 213 -2.41 3.59 -7.86
CA ARG A 213 -1.79 4.48 -8.85
C ARG A 213 -0.29 4.23 -9.05
N LEU A 214 0.30 3.33 -8.26
CA LEU A 214 1.69 2.93 -8.44
C LEU A 214 1.86 2.10 -9.71
N SER A 215 2.95 2.37 -10.42
CA SER A 215 3.37 1.61 -11.60
C SER A 215 4.73 0.97 -11.34
N GLN A 216 5.02 -0.14 -12.03
CA GLN A 216 6.32 -0.83 -11.91
C GLN A 216 6.65 -1.27 -10.47
N VAL A 217 5.62 -1.73 -9.76
CA VAL A 217 5.75 -2.26 -8.40
C VAL A 217 5.23 -3.69 -8.32
N LEU A 218 5.82 -4.49 -7.43
CA LEU A 218 5.18 -5.68 -6.90
C LEU A 218 4.31 -5.23 -5.74
N LEU A 219 3.01 -5.51 -5.83
CA LEU A 219 2.10 -5.35 -4.71
C LEU A 219 2.03 -6.66 -3.95
N ASP A 220 1.93 -6.54 -2.64
CA ASP A 220 1.51 -7.65 -1.82
C ASP A 220 0.03 -7.99 -2.07
N THR A 221 -0.39 -9.18 -1.64
CA THR A 221 -1.69 -9.75 -1.99
C THR A 221 -2.85 -9.21 -1.16
N ARG A 222 -2.58 -8.62 0.01
CA ARG A 222 -3.63 -8.19 0.95
C ARG A 222 -3.20 -7.03 1.85
N PHE A 223 -4.19 -6.26 2.27
CA PHE A 223 -4.04 -5.29 3.35
C PHE A 223 -3.84 -5.98 4.70
N SER A 224 -3.04 -5.36 5.56
CA SER A 224 -2.87 -5.74 6.95
C SER A 224 -2.53 -4.51 7.79
N ASP A 225 -3.23 -4.32 8.91
CA ASP A 225 -3.25 -3.09 9.72
C ASP A 225 -3.47 -1.80 8.92
N GLY A 226 -4.31 -1.87 7.89
CA GLY A 226 -4.61 -0.76 7.00
C GLY A 226 -3.49 -0.35 6.07
N ARG A 227 -2.48 -1.20 5.89
CA ARG A 227 -1.35 -0.99 4.99
C ARG A 227 -1.26 -2.07 3.93
N LEU A 228 -0.79 -1.72 2.74
CA LEU A 228 -0.44 -2.67 1.68
C LEU A 228 1.02 -2.50 1.29
N LEU A 229 1.81 -3.55 1.47
CA LEU A 229 3.23 -3.57 1.11
C LEU A 229 3.39 -3.47 -0.42
N TYR A 230 4.35 -2.68 -0.87
CA TYR A 230 4.80 -2.68 -2.25
C TYR A 230 6.33 -2.70 -2.33
N LYS A 231 6.85 -3.21 -3.46
CA LYS A 231 8.26 -3.16 -3.82
C LYS A 231 8.41 -2.56 -5.22
N GLU A 232 9.18 -1.51 -5.37
CA GLU A 232 9.54 -0.97 -6.69
C GLU A 232 10.44 -1.94 -7.44
N LEU A 233 10.13 -2.22 -8.70
CA LEU A 233 10.88 -3.17 -9.53
C LEU A 233 12.23 -2.62 -9.97
N HIS A 234 12.33 -1.31 -10.20
CA HIS A 234 13.55 -0.67 -10.70
C HIS A 234 14.59 -0.43 -9.60
N SER A 235 14.14 0.16 -8.50
CA SER A 235 15.00 0.56 -7.39
C SER A 235 15.15 -0.54 -6.33
N GLY A 236 14.16 -1.44 -6.23
CA GLY A 236 14.06 -2.40 -5.15
C GLY A 236 13.50 -1.80 -3.84
N HIS A 237 13.19 -0.50 -3.80
CA HIS A 237 12.68 0.15 -2.59
C HIS A 237 11.34 -0.44 -2.14
N LEU A 238 11.17 -0.49 -0.83
CA LEU A 238 9.98 -1.04 -0.18
C LEU A 238 9.23 0.08 0.54
N GLY A 239 7.91 -0.04 0.53
CA GLY A 239 7.06 0.91 1.24
C GLY A 239 5.67 0.36 1.45
N TYR A 240 4.80 1.17 2.04
CA TYR A 240 3.43 0.81 2.31
C TYR A 240 2.45 1.87 1.83
N LEU A 241 1.41 1.39 1.15
CA LEU A 241 0.23 2.16 0.80
C LEU A 241 -0.76 2.17 1.97
N ASP A 242 -1.51 3.25 2.11
CA ASP A 242 -2.69 3.28 2.97
C ASP A 242 -3.94 2.73 2.26
N LYS A 243 -5.09 2.83 2.93
CA LYS A 243 -6.39 2.36 2.42
C LYS A 243 -6.91 3.16 1.24
N GLN A 244 -6.37 4.36 1.01
CA GLN A 244 -6.66 5.23 -0.12
C GLN A 244 -5.73 4.96 -1.30
N GLY A 245 -4.76 4.04 -1.15
CA GLY A 245 -3.78 3.69 -2.17
C GLY A 245 -2.62 4.68 -2.25
N ASP A 246 -2.50 5.58 -1.27
CA ASP A 246 -1.45 6.59 -1.21
C ASP A 246 -0.24 6.06 -0.44
N VAL A 247 0.96 6.37 -0.92
CA VAL A 247 2.19 5.96 -0.21
C VAL A 247 2.29 6.75 1.09
N THR A 248 2.43 6.03 2.19
CA THR A 248 2.42 6.62 3.53
C THR A 248 3.62 6.23 4.39
N VAL A 249 4.32 5.16 4.01
CA VAL A 249 5.58 4.75 4.62
C VAL A 249 6.56 4.39 3.52
N TYR A 250 7.72 5.03 3.54
CA TYR A 250 8.88 4.64 2.76
C TYR A 250 9.89 4.02 3.72
N LEU A 251 10.33 2.79 3.43
CA LEU A 251 11.34 2.14 4.24
C LEU A 251 12.74 2.59 3.82
N PRO A 252 13.69 2.69 4.77
CA PRO A 252 15.09 2.93 4.47
C PRO A 252 15.69 2.03 3.37
N ASP A 253 16.60 2.58 2.56
CA ASP A 253 17.21 1.92 1.38
C ASP A 253 18.04 0.66 1.70
N ASP A 254 18.48 0.51 2.96
CA ASP A 254 19.20 -0.67 3.44
C ASP A 254 18.29 -1.88 3.71
N ILE A 255 16.97 -1.68 3.71
CA ILE A 255 15.99 -2.75 3.84
C ILE A 255 15.77 -3.42 2.48
N ARG A 256 16.05 -4.72 2.43
CA ARG A 256 15.95 -5.57 1.22
C ARG A 256 14.63 -6.31 1.10
N GLN A 257 14.01 -6.62 2.25
CA GLN A 257 12.70 -7.28 2.35
C GLN A 257 11.94 -6.74 3.55
N ALA A 258 10.62 -6.74 3.46
CA ALA A 258 9.74 -6.39 4.56
C ALA A 258 8.50 -7.31 4.55
N SER A 259 7.95 -7.58 5.73
CA SER A 259 6.69 -8.32 5.85
C SER A 259 5.49 -7.39 5.74
N ARG A 260 4.30 -7.97 5.67
CA ARG A 260 3.05 -7.28 6.03
C ARG A 260 3.16 -6.71 7.44
N TYR A 261 2.46 -5.61 7.68
CA TYR A 261 2.23 -5.16 9.04
C TYR A 261 1.36 -6.17 9.79
N ALA A 262 1.73 -6.48 11.03
CA ALA A 262 0.93 -7.24 11.96
C ALA A 262 1.08 -6.64 13.36
N TRP A 263 -0.04 -6.27 13.96
CA TRP A 263 -0.12 -5.54 15.21
C TRP A 263 0.73 -4.26 15.25
N GLU A 264 0.62 -3.44 14.19
CA GLU A 264 1.30 -2.14 14.04
C GLU A 264 2.83 -2.24 13.89
N THR A 265 3.36 -3.44 13.62
CA THR A 265 4.79 -3.70 13.42
C THR A 265 5.03 -4.50 12.14
N ALA A 266 6.20 -4.36 11.53
CA ALA A 266 6.61 -5.17 10.38
C ALA A 266 8.04 -5.66 10.57
N THR A 267 8.30 -6.92 10.20
CA THR A 267 9.65 -7.46 10.18
C THR A 267 10.37 -6.99 8.93
N VAL A 268 11.64 -6.62 9.06
CA VAL A 268 12.46 -6.15 7.94
C VAL A 268 13.75 -6.95 7.88
N GLN A 269 14.27 -7.13 6.67
CA GLN A 269 15.55 -7.77 6.44
C GLN A 269 16.51 -6.76 5.80
N THR A 270 17.70 -6.66 6.36
CA THR A 270 18.84 -5.93 5.78
C THR A 270 19.94 -6.93 5.42
N ASP A 271 21.04 -6.44 4.85
CA ASP A 271 22.23 -7.27 4.59
C ASP A 271 22.87 -7.83 5.88
N ASN A 272 22.54 -7.26 7.05
CA ASN A 272 23.10 -7.66 8.35
C ASN A 272 22.20 -8.63 9.15
N GLY A 273 21.00 -8.94 8.65
CA GLY A 273 20.04 -9.80 9.33
C GLY A 273 18.65 -9.19 9.41
N TYR A 274 17.85 -9.69 10.35
CA TYR A 274 16.44 -9.34 10.50
C TYR A 274 16.20 -8.43 11.71
N GLY A 275 15.27 -7.49 11.56
CA GLY A 275 14.85 -6.51 12.56
C GLY A 275 13.34 -6.25 12.52
N LEU A 276 12.89 -5.28 13.30
CA LEU A 276 11.48 -4.90 13.44
C LEU A 276 11.33 -3.39 13.29
N VAL A 277 10.31 -2.95 12.55
CA VAL A 277 9.92 -1.54 12.44
C VAL A 277 8.52 -1.30 12.98
N ASP A 278 8.26 -0.07 13.43
CA ASP A 278 6.93 0.42 13.81
C ASP A 278 6.06 0.76 12.58
N ILE A 279 4.82 1.17 12.83
CA ILE A 279 3.82 1.55 11.81
C ILE A 279 4.22 2.76 10.93
N ASN A 280 5.25 3.50 11.34
CA ASN A 280 5.81 4.64 10.61
C ASN A 280 7.13 4.28 9.90
N GLY A 281 7.61 3.04 10.04
CA GLY A 281 8.86 2.57 9.44
C GLY A 281 10.11 2.81 10.30
N ASN A 282 9.97 3.28 11.54
CA ASN A 282 11.11 3.46 12.44
C ASN A 282 11.57 2.11 13.02
N LEU A 283 12.88 1.87 13.08
CA LEU A 283 13.40 0.64 13.70
C LEU A 283 13.09 0.57 15.20
N LEU A 284 12.40 -0.50 15.60
CA LEU A 284 12.17 -0.93 16.97
C LEU A 284 13.24 -1.91 17.43
N ILE A 285 13.55 -2.90 16.59
CA ILE A 285 14.58 -3.91 16.84
C ILE A 285 15.62 -3.82 15.71
N PRO A 286 16.90 -3.57 16.03
CA PRO A 286 17.96 -3.54 15.04
C PRO A 286 18.05 -4.83 14.23
N ALA A 287 18.39 -4.69 12.95
CA ALA A 287 18.55 -5.82 12.03
C ALA A 287 19.86 -6.58 12.29
N ALA A 288 19.87 -7.42 13.31
CA ALA A 288 21.05 -8.16 13.79
C ALA A 288 20.75 -9.63 14.17
N TYR A 289 19.54 -10.12 13.88
CA TYR A 289 19.09 -11.46 14.22
C TYR A 289 19.04 -12.37 13.00
N GLU A 290 19.18 -13.68 13.22
CA GLU A 290 19.15 -14.70 12.16
C GLU A 290 17.76 -14.81 11.52
N ALA A 291 16.71 -14.59 12.32
CA ALA A 291 15.32 -14.56 11.90
C ALA A 291 14.47 -13.84 12.95
N ILE A 292 13.31 -13.34 12.53
CA ILE A 292 12.28 -12.75 13.39
C ILE A 292 10.91 -13.10 12.83
N HIS A 293 9.94 -13.34 13.69
CA HIS A 293 8.53 -13.24 13.34
C HIS A 293 7.73 -12.71 14.53
N MET A 294 6.53 -12.22 14.27
CA MET A 294 5.62 -11.82 15.33
C MET A 294 4.85 -13.03 15.82
N ALA A 295 5.03 -13.43 17.09
CA ALA A 295 4.18 -14.44 17.71
C ALA A 295 2.81 -13.86 18.08
N GLY A 296 2.73 -12.55 18.35
CA GLY A 296 1.49 -11.85 18.63
C GLY A 296 1.77 -10.37 18.89
N LYS A 297 0.71 -9.60 19.18
CA LYS A 297 0.86 -8.18 19.55
C LYS A 297 1.86 -8.03 20.70
N GLY A 298 2.97 -7.38 20.44
CA GLY A 298 4.01 -7.12 21.42
C GLY A 298 4.93 -8.28 21.80
N HIS A 299 4.95 -9.33 20.98
CA HIS A 299 5.73 -10.54 21.23
C HIS A 299 6.56 -10.94 19.99
N PRO A 300 7.55 -10.13 19.57
CA PRO A 300 8.53 -10.55 18.58
C PRO A 300 9.32 -11.77 19.09
N ALA A 301 9.27 -12.85 18.31
CA ALA A 301 10.13 -14.01 18.48
C ALA A 301 11.38 -13.81 17.62
N LEU A 302 12.55 -13.95 18.22
CA LEU A 302 13.85 -13.68 17.62
C LEU A 302 14.67 -14.96 17.61
N LYS A 303 15.45 -15.16 16.54
CA LYS A 303 16.38 -16.28 16.42
C LYS A 303 17.83 -15.81 16.54
N LYS A 304 18.59 -16.46 17.41
CA LYS A 304 20.03 -16.24 17.63
C LYS A 304 20.70 -17.54 18.07
N ASP A 305 21.89 -17.80 17.53
CA ASP A 305 22.67 -19.00 17.83
C ASP A 305 21.84 -20.28 17.57
N ASN A 306 21.07 -20.28 16.47
CA ASN A 306 20.11 -21.30 16.08
C ASN A 306 18.91 -21.56 17.03
N LEU A 307 18.76 -20.79 18.10
CA LEU A 307 17.65 -20.93 19.05
C LEU A 307 16.72 -19.71 19.02
N TRP A 308 15.45 -19.95 19.30
CA TRP A 308 14.43 -18.92 19.43
C TRP A 308 14.27 -18.47 20.87
N GLY A 309 14.13 -17.17 21.05
CA GLY A 309 13.70 -16.49 22.27
C GLY A 309 12.66 -15.43 21.94
N MET A 310 12.12 -14.78 22.96
CA MET A 310 11.07 -13.78 22.78
C MET A 310 11.38 -12.53 23.59
N VAL A 311 11.06 -11.37 23.02
CA VAL A 311 11.18 -10.07 23.70
C VAL A 311 9.86 -9.32 23.63
N ASP A 312 9.70 -8.28 24.45
CA ASP A 312 8.59 -7.35 24.37
C ASP A 312 8.87 -6.19 23.37
N ASP A 313 7.89 -5.30 23.19
CA ASP A 313 8.01 -4.10 22.32
C ASP A 313 9.13 -3.13 22.71
N LYS A 314 9.72 -3.29 23.89
CA LYS A 314 10.85 -2.49 24.39
C LYS A 314 12.17 -3.25 24.27
N GLY A 315 12.17 -4.44 23.69
CA GLY A 315 13.32 -5.33 23.58
C GLY A 315 13.68 -6.04 24.89
N GLN A 316 12.83 -6.02 25.91
CA GLN A 316 13.06 -6.74 27.16
C GLN A 316 12.75 -8.22 26.97
N THR A 317 13.63 -9.09 27.46
CA THR A 317 13.45 -10.54 27.32
C THR A 317 12.20 -11.04 28.04
N ILE A 318 11.28 -11.65 27.29
CA ILE A 318 10.16 -12.43 27.80
C ILE A 318 10.63 -13.86 28.11
N CYS A 319 11.28 -14.51 27.13
CA CYS A 319 11.93 -15.80 27.33
C CYS A 319 13.29 -15.85 26.61
N ARG A 320 14.23 -16.59 27.20
CA ARG A 320 15.61 -16.71 26.67
C ARG A 320 15.64 -17.51 25.37
N PHE A 321 16.71 -17.36 24.60
CA PHE A 321 16.99 -18.17 23.41
C PHE A 321 17.25 -19.62 23.80
N GLN A 322 16.20 -20.43 23.82
CA GLN A 322 16.26 -21.81 24.34
C GLN A 322 15.34 -22.78 23.58
N TYR A 323 14.54 -22.28 22.64
CA TYR A 323 13.55 -23.06 21.91
C TYR A 323 14.06 -23.38 20.50
N ASP A 324 13.77 -24.57 20.00
CA ASP A 324 14.02 -24.97 18.63
C ASP A 324 13.09 -24.21 17.67
N THR A 325 11.85 -23.97 18.09
CA THR A 325 10.84 -23.16 17.40
C THR A 325 9.89 -22.49 18.39
N ILE A 326 9.34 -21.34 18.00
CA ILE A 326 8.24 -20.66 18.68
C ILE A 326 7.16 -20.39 17.61
N GLY A 327 5.91 -20.82 17.85
CA GLY A 327 4.76 -20.53 17.01
C GLY A 327 4.11 -19.19 17.35
N HIS A 328 2.97 -18.89 16.74
CA HIS A 328 2.18 -17.71 17.12
C HIS A 328 1.24 -17.99 18.30
N TYR A 329 0.76 -16.92 18.92
CA TYR A 329 -0.25 -16.97 19.97
C TYR A 329 -1.62 -17.16 19.36
N TYR A 330 -2.30 -18.22 19.80
CA TYR A 330 -3.71 -18.44 19.52
C TYR A 330 -4.61 -17.49 20.33
N ALA A 331 -5.92 -17.52 20.05
CA ALA A 331 -6.90 -16.65 20.71
C ALA A 331 -6.89 -16.74 22.24
N ASP A 332 -6.59 -17.94 22.78
CA ASP A 332 -6.51 -18.22 24.21
C ASP A 332 -5.20 -17.72 24.88
N GLY A 333 -4.27 -17.18 24.09
CA GLY A 333 -3.06 -16.54 24.60
C GLY A 333 -1.89 -17.47 24.87
N TYR A 334 -1.91 -18.68 24.30
CA TYR A 334 -0.79 -19.62 24.33
C TYR A 334 -0.17 -19.79 22.94
N ALA A 335 1.14 -20.04 22.91
CA ALA A 335 1.89 -20.37 21.72
C ALA A 335 2.49 -21.77 21.86
N VAL A 336 2.59 -22.50 20.75
CA VAL A 336 3.30 -23.77 20.71
C VAL A 336 4.79 -23.50 20.60
N VAL A 337 5.60 -24.17 21.42
CA VAL A 337 7.06 -24.16 21.29
C VAL A 337 7.58 -25.57 21.13
N ARG A 338 8.76 -25.69 20.53
CA ARG A 338 9.53 -26.94 20.49
C ARG A 338 10.83 -26.75 21.24
N GLN A 339 11.19 -27.69 22.11
CA GLN A 339 12.45 -27.70 22.83
C GLN A 339 12.95 -29.13 22.96
N GLN A 340 14.21 -29.37 22.59
CA GLN A 340 14.83 -30.70 22.63
C GLN A 340 13.96 -31.76 21.93
N GLY A 341 13.33 -31.37 20.82
CA GLY A 341 12.49 -32.26 20.03
C GLY A 341 11.08 -32.57 20.58
N ARG A 342 10.67 -31.96 21.70
CA ARG A 342 9.30 -32.08 22.25
C ARG A 342 8.54 -30.77 22.12
N SER A 343 7.23 -30.86 21.91
CA SER A 343 6.32 -29.72 21.78
C SER A 343 5.49 -29.50 23.04
N PHE A 344 5.25 -28.25 23.41
CA PHE A 344 4.34 -27.86 24.50
C PHE A 344 3.89 -26.41 24.34
N PHE A 345 2.96 -25.96 25.19
CA PHE A 345 2.44 -24.60 25.16
C PHE A 345 3.20 -23.68 26.11
N ILE A 346 3.36 -22.41 25.76
CA ILE A 346 3.81 -21.34 26.67
C ILE A 346 2.75 -20.23 26.76
N ASP A 347 2.66 -19.60 27.93
CA ASP A 347 1.85 -18.39 28.11
C ASP A 347 2.54 -17.14 27.48
N ARG A 348 1.87 -15.98 27.57
CA ARG A 348 2.42 -14.69 27.10
C ARG A 348 3.65 -14.19 27.85
N LYS A 349 3.94 -14.75 29.02
CA LYS A 349 5.14 -14.45 29.81
C LYS A 349 6.27 -15.43 29.48
N GLY A 350 6.08 -16.34 28.53
CA GLY A 350 7.05 -17.35 28.14
C GLY A 350 7.16 -18.52 29.11
N ASN A 351 6.22 -18.68 30.05
CA ASN A 351 6.22 -19.79 30.98
C ASN A 351 5.54 -21.01 30.35
N PRO A 352 6.06 -22.24 30.53
CA PRO A 352 5.36 -23.46 30.14
C PRO A 352 3.96 -23.52 30.74
N ALA A 353 2.96 -23.78 29.90
CA ALA A 353 1.57 -23.98 30.31
C ALA A 353 1.39 -25.46 30.73
N GLY A 354 1.35 -25.69 32.04
CA GLY A 354 1.25 -27.03 32.61
C GLY A 354 2.55 -27.85 32.49
N GLY A 355 2.47 -29.15 32.78
CA GLY A 355 3.62 -30.07 32.74
C GLY A 355 3.60 -31.07 31.57
N ALA A 356 2.58 -31.03 30.72
CA ALA A 356 2.45 -31.96 29.61
C ALA A 356 3.36 -31.54 28.44
N THR A 357 4.07 -32.52 27.87
CA THR A 357 4.86 -32.33 26.65
C THR A 357 4.57 -33.46 25.68
N TYR A 358 4.55 -33.14 24.39
CA TYR A 358 4.15 -34.05 23.32
C TYR A 358 5.33 -34.29 22.38
N ALA A 359 5.30 -35.38 21.61
CA ALA A 359 6.29 -35.58 20.55
C ALA A 359 6.12 -34.54 19.43
N CYS A 360 4.86 -34.20 19.11
CA CYS A 360 4.52 -33.05 18.29
C CYS A 360 3.11 -32.52 18.61
N ILE A 361 2.96 -31.21 18.41
CA ILE A 361 1.68 -30.54 18.16
C ILE A 361 1.78 -30.04 16.72
N VAL A 362 0.78 -30.32 15.90
CA VAL A 362 0.81 -29.98 14.47
C VAL A 362 0.01 -28.70 14.25
N GLU A 363 0.73 -27.61 14.06
CA GLU A 363 0.17 -26.32 13.67
C GLU A 363 -0.18 -26.33 12.16
N ASP A 364 -1.29 -25.71 11.79
CA ASP A 364 -1.76 -25.63 10.40
C ASP A 364 -1.93 -24.16 10.01
N SER A 365 -1.01 -23.66 9.16
CA SER A 365 -1.04 -22.28 8.68
C SER A 365 -2.30 -21.95 7.88
N THR A 366 -2.94 -22.96 7.27
CA THR A 366 -4.20 -22.75 6.56
C THR A 366 -5.35 -22.54 7.55
N ALA A 367 -5.38 -23.26 8.67
CA ALA A 367 -6.35 -23.05 9.75
C ALA A 367 -6.21 -21.67 10.41
N SER A 368 -4.97 -21.18 10.53
CA SER A 368 -4.64 -19.85 11.05
C SER A 368 -4.90 -18.69 10.07
N ARG A 369 -5.49 -18.93 8.88
CA ARG A 369 -5.67 -17.94 7.80
C ARG A 369 -4.37 -17.27 7.32
N LEU A 370 -3.21 -17.86 7.62
CA LEU A 370 -1.93 -17.36 7.13
C LEU A 370 -1.84 -17.55 5.61
N CYS A 371 -2.38 -18.66 5.10
CA CYS A 371 -2.57 -18.93 3.68
C CYS A 371 -3.95 -19.59 3.40
N PRO A 372 -4.53 -19.42 2.19
CA PRO A 372 -5.82 -20.01 1.86
C PRO A 372 -5.71 -21.50 1.52
N GLN A 373 -6.73 -22.29 1.84
CA GLN A 373 -6.91 -23.61 1.25
C GLN A 373 -7.46 -23.48 -0.16
N ARG A 374 -6.91 -24.25 -1.11
CA ARG A 374 -7.26 -24.21 -2.53
C ARG A 374 -7.88 -25.51 -3.00
N PHE A 375 -9.06 -25.43 -3.58
CA PHE A 375 -9.81 -26.54 -4.19
C PHE A 375 -9.71 -26.41 -5.70
N LEU A 376 -9.51 -27.53 -6.40
CA LEU A 376 -9.21 -27.58 -7.84
C LEU A 376 -10.10 -28.62 -8.49
N THR A 377 -10.66 -28.34 -9.67
CA THR A 377 -11.48 -29.30 -10.43
C THR A 377 -10.72 -29.95 -11.59
N VAL A 378 -9.54 -29.45 -11.96
CA VAL A 378 -8.69 -30.00 -13.03
C VAL A 378 -7.37 -30.50 -12.45
N GLN A 379 -6.95 -31.72 -12.83
CA GLN A 379 -5.61 -32.21 -12.52
C GLN A 379 -4.57 -31.34 -13.24
N SER A 380 -3.66 -30.72 -12.49
CA SER A 380 -2.49 -30.07 -13.11
C SER A 380 -1.74 -31.11 -13.96
N PRO A 381 -1.33 -30.79 -15.20
CA PRO A 381 -0.45 -31.68 -15.96
C PRO A 381 0.80 -31.95 -15.13
N ALA A 382 1.12 -33.22 -14.89
CA ALA A 382 2.37 -33.61 -14.29
C ALA A 382 3.52 -33.09 -15.18
N GLY A 383 4.27 -32.08 -14.70
CA GLY A 383 5.44 -31.57 -15.42
C GLY A 383 5.58 -30.05 -15.47
N THR A 384 5.44 -29.35 -14.34
CA THR A 384 6.22 -28.15 -14.06
C THR A 384 6.10 -27.90 -12.56
N GLN A 385 7.18 -28.18 -11.82
CA GLN A 385 7.40 -27.45 -10.57
C GLN A 385 7.54 -25.98 -10.97
N GLY A 386 6.42 -25.28 -11.08
CA GLY A 386 6.39 -23.84 -11.14
C GLY A 386 6.97 -23.37 -9.82
N ASN A 387 8.16 -22.78 -9.89
CA ASN A 387 8.78 -22.12 -8.77
C ASN A 387 7.74 -21.22 -8.09
N ALA A 388 7.23 -21.67 -6.94
CA ALA A 388 6.94 -20.75 -5.87
C ALA A 388 8.22 -19.92 -5.68
N PRO A 389 8.17 -18.59 -5.53
CA PRO A 389 9.36 -17.85 -5.17
C PRO A 389 9.83 -18.43 -3.84
N SER A 390 10.90 -19.21 -3.90
CA SER A 390 11.54 -19.76 -2.72
C SER A 390 12.22 -18.59 -2.00
N GLU A 391 11.79 -18.36 -0.77
CA GLU A 391 12.51 -17.49 0.17
C GLU A 391 13.85 -18.16 0.48
N ARG A 392 14.93 -17.70 -0.17
CA ARG A 392 16.33 -17.81 0.27
C ARG A 392 17.24 -16.94 -0.64
N PRO A 393 17.85 -15.85 -0.12
CA PRO A 393 18.89 -15.12 -0.85
C PRO A 393 20.25 -15.83 -0.67
N GLY A 394 20.87 -16.23 -1.78
CA GLY A 394 22.24 -16.75 -1.84
C GLY A 394 23.28 -15.64 -2.07
N GLU A 395 24.47 -15.86 -1.49
CA GLU A 395 25.62 -14.99 -1.29
C GLU A 395 26.49 -14.65 -2.53
N SER A 396 27.37 -13.65 -2.31
CA SER A 396 28.65 -13.32 -3.00
C SER A 396 28.56 -12.60 -4.35
N ASP A 397 29.32 -11.54 -4.68
CA ASP A 397 30.65 -11.08 -4.23
C ASP A 397 30.82 -9.54 -4.30
N ARG A 398 31.68 -8.99 -3.41
CA ARG A 398 32.14 -7.58 -3.35
C ARG A 398 33.38 -7.34 -4.24
N PRO A 399 33.66 -6.10 -4.69
CA PRO A 399 34.71 -5.27 -4.02
C PRO A 399 34.39 -3.74 -4.09
N SER A 400 34.33 -2.97 -3.00
CA SER A 400 35.38 -2.37 -2.13
C SER A 400 35.75 -0.89 -2.43
N ARG A 401 35.46 -0.03 -1.43
CA ARG A 401 36.18 1.19 -0.94
C ARG A 401 36.23 2.42 -1.89
N GLU A 402 36.13 3.68 -1.45
CA GLU A 402 36.60 4.31 -0.20
C GLU A 402 36.00 5.74 -0.06
N ASN A 403 35.65 6.14 1.18
CA ASN A 403 35.84 7.44 1.89
C ASN A 403 35.66 8.79 1.14
N ASP A 404 35.03 9.86 1.65
CA ASP A 404 35.17 10.55 2.96
C ASP A 404 33.95 11.49 3.15
N ARG A 405 33.22 11.45 4.28
CA ARG A 405 33.34 12.34 5.46
C ARG A 405 33.47 13.85 5.18
N PHE A 406 32.44 14.64 5.50
CA PHE A 406 32.34 15.46 6.73
C PHE A 406 31.08 16.36 6.71
N ALA A 407 30.37 16.36 7.84
CA ALA A 407 29.16 17.12 8.17
C ALA A 407 29.54 18.50 8.81
N PRO A 408 28.71 19.17 9.62
CA PRO A 408 27.31 19.64 9.49
C PRO A 408 27.13 21.13 9.92
N GLY A 409 25.92 21.69 9.75
CA GLY A 409 25.41 22.81 10.57
C GLY A 409 24.02 23.25 10.08
N LYS A 410 22.88 22.94 10.74
CA LYS A 410 22.31 23.54 11.98
C LYS A 410 22.40 25.09 11.96
N ALA A 411 21.35 25.90 12.12
CA ALA A 411 20.05 25.70 12.76
C ALA A 411 19.07 26.88 12.50
N THR A 412 17.76 26.57 12.57
CA THR A 412 16.64 27.32 13.24
C THR A 412 16.24 28.74 12.77
N ALA A 413 15.00 28.92 12.26
CA ALA A 413 13.76 29.38 12.95
C ALA A 413 13.67 30.92 13.11
N LYS A 414 12.56 31.67 12.95
CA LYS A 414 11.12 31.44 13.17
C LYS A 414 10.31 32.64 12.58
N ALA A 415 9.09 32.34 12.11
CA ALA A 415 7.82 33.09 12.03
C ALA A 415 7.67 34.62 12.23
N GLY A 416 6.77 35.22 11.44
CA GLY A 416 5.96 36.42 11.75
C GLY A 416 5.43 37.17 10.49
N GLN A 417 4.26 36.81 9.94
CA GLN A 417 3.00 37.62 9.90
C GLN A 417 3.14 39.10 9.47
N THR A 418 2.91 39.41 8.18
CA THR A 418 1.70 40.01 7.55
C THR A 418 1.53 41.52 7.72
N GLU A 419 1.63 42.28 6.63
CA GLU A 419 0.60 43.23 6.15
C GLU A 419 0.95 43.80 4.76
N HIS A 420 -0.07 43.89 3.89
CA HIS A 420 0.05 44.27 2.48
C HIS A 420 -0.01 45.79 2.26
N LYS A 421 1.00 46.32 1.57
CA LYS A 421 0.92 47.47 0.66
C LYS A 421 1.65 47.08 -0.65
N PRO A 422 1.21 47.57 -1.83
CA PRO A 422 1.85 47.24 -3.09
C PRO A 422 3.23 47.92 -3.14
N SER A 423 4.29 47.16 -2.88
CA SER A 423 5.66 47.67 -2.96
C SER A 423 6.18 47.50 -4.38
N LEU A 424 6.13 48.56 -5.17
CA LEU A 424 7.15 48.73 -6.21
C LEU A 424 8.48 48.92 -5.47
N ILE A 425 9.35 47.90 -5.52
CA ILE A 425 10.67 47.96 -4.87
C ILE A 425 11.49 49.04 -5.57
N GLU A 426 11.77 50.15 -4.87
CA GLU A 426 12.63 51.21 -5.38
C GLU A 426 14.07 50.70 -5.59
N ARG A 427 14.77 51.29 -6.57
CA ARG A 427 16.14 50.95 -7.02
C ARG A 427 17.19 50.80 -5.90
N LYS A 428 16.91 51.27 -4.68
CA LYS A 428 17.81 51.26 -3.52
C LYS A 428 17.64 50.06 -2.56
N ASP A 429 16.61 49.22 -2.69
CA ASP A 429 16.29 48.21 -1.66
C ASP A 429 16.83 46.79 -1.92
N TRP A 430 17.34 46.48 -3.11
CA TRP A 430 17.89 45.15 -3.39
C TRP A 430 19.13 44.81 -2.55
N ARG A 431 19.83 45.83 -1.99
CA ARG A 431 21.00 45.64 -1.10
C ARG A 431 20.64 44.97 0.23
N LYS A 432 19.35 44.78 0.51
CA LYS A 432 18.82 44.23 1.76
C LYS A 432 18.05 42.91 1.56
N VAL A 433 18.11 42.30 0.38
CA VAL A 433 17.49 40.99 0.13
C VAL A 433 18.19 39.96 1.03
N SER A 434 17.42 39.28 1.88
CA SER A 434 17.93 38.19 2.73
C SER A 434 18.54 37.08 1.89
N GLU A 435 19.64 36.47 2.36
CA GLU A 435 20.28 35.30 1.71
C GLU A 435 19.29 34.13 1.49
N ALA A 436 18.21 34.08 2.27
CA ALA A 436 17.15 33.08 2.16
C ALA A 436 16.12 33.37 1.05
N ASN A 437 16.20 34.52 0.37
CA ASN A 437 15.27 34.85 -0.72
C ASN A 437 15.66 34.11 -2.01
N PRO A 438 14.70 33.49 -2.74
CA PRO A 438 15.00 32.73 -3.94
C PRO A 438 15.69 33.53 -5.05
N PHE A 439 15.57 34.85 -5.05
CA PHE A 439 16.21 35.75 -6.02
C PHE A 439 17.60 36.24 -5.63
N TYR A 440 18.07 35.93 -4.42
CA TYR A 440 19.28 36.52 -3.84
C TYR A 440 20.51 36.36 -4.74
N GLN A 441 20.75 35.14 -5.26
CA GLN A 441 21.92 34.85 -6.09
C GLN A 441 21.96 35.66 -7.40
N GLU A 442 20.82 35.87 -8.05
CA GLU A 442 20.74 36.70 -9.26
C GLU A 442 20.73 38.20 -8.92
N ALA A 443 20.13 38.59 -7.79
CA ALA A 443 20.22 39.96 -7.29
C ALA A 443 21.69 40.35 -7.09
N VAL A 444 22.50 39.56 -6.36
CA VAL A 444 23.93 39.84 -6.16
C VAL A 444 24.70 40.05 -7.48
N LYS A 445 24.33 39.36 -8.56
CA LYS A 445 24.97 39.54 -9.87
C LYS A 445 24.69 40.90 -10.48
N VAL A 446 23.43 41.35 -10.48
CA VAL A 446 23.00 42.69 -10.97
C VAL A 446 23.74 43.84 -10.29
N VAL A 447 24.14 43.55 -9.06
CA VAL A 447 24.57 44.47 -8.02
C VAL A 447 26.07 44.64 -7.97
N SER A 448 26.77 43.55 -8.30
CA SER A 448 28.22 43.46 -8.34
C SER A 448 28.86 44.45 -9.32
N GLY A 449 28.05 45.05 -10.23
CA GLY A 449 28.53 46.00 -11.24
C GLY A 449 29.27 45.34 -12.40
N ASN A 450 29.39 44.01 -12.41
CA ASN A 450 30.12 43.25 -13.42
C ASN A 450 29.30 42.92 -14.67
N LEU A 451 28.08 43.46 -14.78
CA LEU A 451 27.20 43.29 -15.92
C LEU A 451 27.12 44.59 -16.73
N ASP A 452 26.90 44.45 -18.03
CA ASP A 452 26.55 45.57 -18.90
C ASP A 452 25.32 46.32 -18.33
N GLU A 453 25.32 47.65 -18.41
CA GLU A 453 24.31 48.51 -17.76
C GLU A 453 22.87 48.13 -18.19
N LYS A 454 22.70 47.76 -19.47
CA LYS A 454 21.42 47.35 -20.03
C LYS A 454 21.02 45.93 -19.62
N ASP A 455 21.98 45.02 -19.49
CA ASP A 455 21.75 43.65 -18.98
C ASP A 455 21.37 43.68 -17.48
N ALA A 456 22.11 44.45 -16.68
CA ALA A 456 21.82 44.67 -15.27
C ALA A 456 20.42 45.27 -15.06
N GLY A 457 20.06 46.29 -15.86
CA GLY A 457 18.72 46.90 -15.82
C GLY A 457 17.60 45.91 -16.16
N ASN A 458 17.77 45.11 -17.21
CA ASN A 458 16.78 44.10 -17.61
C ASN A 458 16.63 42.99 -16.56
N ARG A 459 17.74 42.47 -16.01
CA ARG A 459 17.70 41.46 -14.95
C ARG A 459 17.02 41.99 -13.69
N GLN A 460 17.28 43.24 -13.31
CA GLN A 460 16.59 43.88 -12.19
C GLN A 460 15.06 43.92 -12.43
N MET A 461 14.66 44.28 -13.65
CA MET A 461 13.26 44.33 -14.04
C MET A 461 12.63 42.91 -13.99
N ILE A 462 13.31 41.89 -14.50
CA ILE A 462 12.89 40.48 -14.42
C ILE A 462 12.64 40.05 -12.97
N LEU A 463 13.55 40.37 -12.05
CA LEU A 463 13.40 40.02 -10.63
C LEU A 463 12.10 40.59 -10.04
N ASN A 464 11.83 41.87 -10.31
CA ASN A 464 10.61 42.54 -9.85
C ASN A 464 9.35 41.90 -10.46
N TYR A 465 9.36 41.66 -11.78
CA TYR A 465 8.21 41.08 -12.46
C TYR A 465 7.92 39.63 -12.05
N VAL A 466 8.95 38.82 -11.79
CA VAL A 466 8.77 37.44 -11.37
C VAL A 466 8.24 37.37 -9.93
N GLU A 467 8.67 38.26 -9.04
CA GLU A 467 8.07 38.34 -7.70
C GLU A 467 6.61 38.80 -7.78
N HIS A 468 6.30 39.79 -8.62
CA HIS A 468 4.92 40.22 -8.85
C HIS A 468 4.07 39.09 -9.44
N LEU A 469 4.62 38.34 -10.41
CA LEU A 469 4.00 37.13 -10.96
C LEU A 469 3.68 36.10 -9.88
N ARG A 470 4.56 35.88 -8.89
CA ARG A 470 4.26 34.99 -7.75
C ARG A 470 3.09 35.51 -6.94
N THR A 471 3.18 36.78 -6.54
CA THR A 471 2.17 37.41 -5.68
C THR A 471 0.81 37.50 -6.35
N SER A 472 0.73 37.65 -7.67
CA SER A 472 -0.54 37.70 -8.40
C SER A 472 -1.34 36.41 -8.32
N TYR A 473 -0.72 35.24 -8.10
CA TYR A 473 -1.48 34.00 -7.83
C TYR A 473 -2.04 33.99 -6.40
N THR A 474 -1.27 34.49 -5.43
CA THR A 474 -1.69 34.54 -4.03
C THR A 474 -2.77 35.60 -3.79
N THR A 475 -2.65 36.77 -4.43
CA THR A 475 -3.63 37.86 -4.36
C THR A 475 -4.73 37.76 -5.41
N LYS A 476 -4.60 36.82 -6.37
CA LYS A 476 -5.52 36.57 -7.49
C LYS A 476 -5.68 37.77 -8.43
N ASP A 477 -4.61 38.54 -8.61
CA ASP A 477 -4.55 39.70 -9.51
C ASP A 477 -4.45 39.24 -10.97
N ILE A 478 -5.61 39.05 -11.60
CA ILE A 478 -5.67 38.59 -13.00
C ILE A 478 -5.34 39.70 -13.99
N ASP A 479 -5.59 40.96 -13.65
CA ASP A 479 -5.40 42.09 -14.55
C ASP A 479 -3.90 42.32 -14.82
N PHE A 480 -3.06 42.15 -13.79
CA PHE A 480 -1.62 42.12 -13.96
C PHE A 480 -1.17 41.00 -14.92
N LEU A 481 -1.70 39.78 -14.75
CA LEU A 481 -1.36 38.63 -15.61
C LEU A 481 -1.80 38.87 -17.07
N GLU A 482 -2.95 39.52 -17.29
CA GLU A 482 -3.38 39.95 -18.62
C GLU A 482 -2.41 40.93 -19.26
N GLN A 483 -1.80 41.83 -18.49
CA GLN A 483 -0.81 42.76 -19.02
C GLN A 483 0.57 42.10 -19.23
N LEU A 484 0.91 41.06 -18.48
CA LEU A 484 2.24 40.46 -18.46
C LEU A 484 2.56 39.62 -19.70
N PHE A 485 1.58 38.89 -20.24
CA PHE A 485 1.77 38.02 -21.41
C PHE A 485 1.56 38.79 -22.72
N SER A 486 2.38 38.49 -23.75
CA SER A 486 2.15 39.00 -25.10
C SER A 486 0.88 38.39 -25.71
N GLU A 487 0.24 39.07 -26.67
CA GLU A 487 -1.00 38.58 -27.29
C GLU A 487 -0.82 37.21 -27.97
N ASN A 488 0.37 36.98 -28.55
CA ASN A 488 0.73 35.72 -29.21
C ASN A 488 1.57 34.78 -28.32
N ALA A 489 1.49 34.92 -26.99
CA ALA A 489 2.31 34.12 -26.08
C ALA A 489 2.05 32.62 -26.25
N LEU A 490 3.13 31.85 -26.37
CA LEU A 490 3.13 30.40 -26.36
C LEU A 490 3.08 29.91 -24.90
N ILE A 491 1.92 29.48 -24.45
CA ILE A 491 1.73 29.00 -23.08
C ILE A 491 1.62 27.48 -23.11
N VAL A 492 2.67 26.79 -22.69
CA VAL A 492 2.69 25.34 -22.51
C VAL A 492 2.34 25.03 -21.07
N VAL A 493 1.13 24.53 -20.84
CA VAL A 493 0.69 24.06 -19.53
C VAL A 493 0.79 22.54 -19.50
N GLY A 494 1.65 21.98 -18.66
CA GLY A 494 1.51 20.59 -18.25
C GLY A 494 0.23 20.47 -17.43
N THR A 495 -0.80 19.85 -18.01
CA THR A 495 -1.98 19.45 -17.23
C THR A 495 -1.87 17.96 -17.02
N VAL A 496 -1.89 17.52 -15.76
CA VAL A 496 -2.14 16.12 -15.43
C VAL A 496 -3.60 15.87 -15.80
N VAL A 497 -3.86 15.36 -17.00
CA VAL A 497 -5.21 15.06 -17.47
C VAL A 497 -5.54 13.62 -17.12
N HIS A 498 -6.65 13.42 -16.43
CA HIS A 498 -7.33 12.13 -16.35
C HIS A 498 -8.43 12.12 -17.42
N SER A 499 -8.37 11.22 -18.39
CA SER A 499 -9.42 11.11 -19.40
C SER A 499 -10.69 10.52 -18.78
N SER A 500 -11.80 11.22 -18.92
CA SER A 500 -13.14 10.67 -18.66
C SER A 500 -13.88 10.53 -19.99
N GLN A 501 -13.86 9.34 -20.60
CA GLN A 501 -15.01 8.90 -21.40
C GLN A 501 -15.06 7.38 -21.57
N LYS A 502 -16.30 6.89 -21.48
CA LYS A 502 -16.76 5.50 -21.54
C LYS A 502 -16.51 4.88 -22.91
N GLU A 503 -16.09 3.61 -22.89
CA GLU A 503 -16.19 2.54 -23.92
C GLU A 503 -14.91 1.80 -24.30
N THR A 504 -13.77 2.08 -23.67
CA THR A 504 -12.64 1.14 -23.72
C THR A 504 -11.99 1.03 -22.35
N GLY A 505 -11.60 -0.19 -21.95
CA GLY A 505 -10.99 -0.52 -20.67
C GLY A 505 -9.57 0.02 -20.47
N TYR A 506 -9.31 1.26 -20.90
CA TYR A 506 -8.10 2.03 -20.59
C TYR A 506 -8.50 3.29 -19.83
N LEU A 507 -7.86 3.54 -18.69
CA LEU A 507 -7.50 4.91 -18.33
C LEU A 507 -6.12 5.14 -18.94
N SER A 508 -6.03 6.12 -19.82
CA SER A 508 -4.74 6.60 -20.34
C SER A 508 -3.84 6.98 -19.17
N PRO A 509 -2.51 6.85 -19.29
CA PRO A 509 -1.57 7.31 -18.26
C PRO A 509 -1.90 8.76 -17.87
N ALA A 510 -1.50 9.17 -16.66
CA ALA A 510 -1.33 10.60 -16.38
C ALA A 510 -0.32 11.15 -17.40
N GLN A 511 -0.82 11.53 -18.57
CA GLN A 511 -0.04 12.20 -19.56
C GLN A 511 0.11 13.61 -19.03
N VAL A 512 1.35 14.03 -18.85
CA VAL A 512 1.67 15.45 -18.92
C VAL A 512 1.38 15.84 -20.37
N VAL A 513 0.12 16.13 -20.66
CA VAL A 513 -0.24 16.70 -21.95
C VAL A 513 0.22 18.14 -21.87
N TYR A 514 1.34 18.42 -22.52
CA TYR A 514 1.80 19.77 -22.80
C TYR A 514 0.80 20.41 -23.74
N ASN A 515 -0.21 21.05 -23.16
CA ASN A 515 -1.20 21.77 -23.92
C ASN A 515 -0.65 23.16 -24.23
N ILE A 516 -0.47 23.44 -25.51
CA ILE A 516 -0.28 24.81 -25.97
C ILE A 516 -1.63 25.52 -25.85
N LYS A 517 -1.65 26.58 -25.06
CA LYS A 517 -2.81 27.46 -24.86
C LYS A 517 -2.46 28.84 -25.41
N SER A 518 -3.45 29.52 -25.98
CA SER A 518 -3.35 30.96 -26.18
C SER A 518 -3.43 31.68 -24.84
N LYS A 519 -2.93 32.92 -24.78
CA LYS A 519 -3.06 33.83 -23.63
C LYS A 519 -4.49 33.86 -23.09
N ARG A 520 -5.48 34.06 -23.96
CA ARG A 520 -6.90 34.14 -23.58
C ARG A 520 -7.38 32.84 -22.90
N GLN A 521 -7.12 31.69 -23.51
CA GLN A 521 -7.53 30.39 -22.96
C GLN A 521 -6.90 30.10 -21.59
N TYR A 522 -5.63 30.48 -21.43
CA TYR A 522 -4.91 30.31 -20.17
C TYR A 522 -5.51 31.16 -19.05
N LEU A 523 -5.72 32.46 -19.32
CA LEU A 523 -6.19 33.41 -18.31
C LEU A 523 -7.66 33.18 -17.94
N ASP A 524 -8.51 32.80 -18.90
CA ASP A 524 -9.92 32.46 -18.61
C ASP A 524 -10.04 31.26 -17.66
N ARG A 525 -9.18 30.23 -17.83
CA ARG A 525 -9.11 29.10 -16.89
C ARG A 525 -8.57 29.52 -15.53
N LEU A 526 -7.57 30.38 -15.50
CA LEU A 526 -6.98 30.85 -14.26
C LEU A 526 -7.98 31.67 -13.42
N LYS A 527 -8.82 32.49 -14.06
CA LYS A 527 -9.95 33.19 -13.40
C LYS A 527 -10.87 32.22 -12.66
N GLN A 528 -11.20 31.09 -13.27
CA GLN A 528 -12.02 30.06 -12.63
C GLN A 528 -11.31 29.42 -11.43
N VAL A 529 -10.02 29.12 -11.54
CA VAL A 529 -9.20 28.58 -10.44
C VAL A 529 -9.15 29.57 -9.26
N PHE A 530 -8.98 30.86 -9.54
CA PHE A 530 -8.98 31.92 -8.54
C PHE A 530 -10.32 32.04 -7.81
N GLN A 531 -11.43 31.86 -8.51
CA GLN A 531 -12.77 31.86 -7.92
C GLN A 531 -13.05 30.60 -7.07
N ALA A 532 -12.59 29.43 -7.53
CA ALA A 532 -12.89 28.14 -6.90
C ALA A 532 -12.10 27.86 -5.61
N ASN A 533 -10.90 28.42 -5.47
CA ASN A 533 -10.05 28.20 -4.30
C ASN A 533 -10.14 29.42 -3.38
N ARG A 534 -10.27 29.24 -2.08
CA ARG A 534 -10.14 30.30 -1.07
C ARG A 534 -8.69 30.72 -0.92
N THR A 535 -7.77 29.77 -0.83
CA THR A 535 -6.33 30.01 -0.65
C THR A 535 -5.52 29.47 -1.83
N ILE A 536 -4.54 30.26 -2.28
CA ILE A 536 -3.54 29.85 -3.27
C ILE A 536 -2.18 30.34 -2.77
N ASN A 537 -1.24 29.42 -2.62
CA ASN A 537 0.12 29.70 -2.24
C ASN A 537 1.07 29.26 -3.34
N VAL A 538 1.99 30.15 -3.72
CA VAL A 538 3.02 29.88 -4.73
C VAL A 538 4.37 30.23 -4.14
N GLN A 539 5.29 29.26 -4.19
CA GLN A 539 6.66 29.38 -3.72
C GLN A 539 7.61 29.14 -4.89
N PHE A 540 8.64 29.99 -4.99
CA PHE A 540 9.69 29.85 -5.98
C PHE A 540 11.01 29.47 -5.29
N SER A 541 11.79 28.62 -5.95
CA SER A 541 13.18 28.29 -5.60
C SER A 541 14.00 28.08 -6.87
N ASP A 542 15.32 27.87 -6.73
CA ASP A 542 16.21 27.49 -7.84
C ASP A 542 16.13 28.44 -9.04
N PHE A 543 16.07 29.75 -8.77
CA PHE A 543 15.86 30.80 -9.76
C PHE A 543 17.15 31.16 -10.51
N HIS A 544 17.08 31.20 -11.84
CA HIS A 544 18.20 31.54 -12.70
C HIS A 544 17.77 32.38 -13.92
N ILE A 545 18.59 33.37 -14.30
CA ILE A 545 18.39 34.20 -15.49
C ILE A 545 19.53 33.97 -16.48
N MET A 546 19.16 33.61 -17.71
CA MET A 546 20.06 33.43 -18.84
C MET A 546 19.72 34.41 -19.96
N ARG A 547 20.70 35.18 -20.44
CA ARG A 547 20.54 36.02 -21.64
C ARG A 547 20.59 35.14 -22.89
N HIS A 548 19.80 35.46 -23.91
CA HIS A 548 19.90 34.75 -25.18
C HIS A 548 21.30 34.92 -25.80
N PRO A 549 21.93 33.82 -26.28
CA PRO A 549 23.30 33.88 -26.80
C PRO A 549 23.49 34.87 -27.96
N THR A 550 22.47 35.01 -28.80
CA THR A 550 22.55 35.78 -30.06
C THR A 550 21.50 36.90 -30.21
N LEU A 551 20.41 36.89 -29.44
CA LEU A 551 19.29 37.84 -29.61
C LEU A 551 19.33 38.85 -28.46
N LYS A 552 19.64 40.11 -28.79
CA LYS A 552 19.69 41.18 -27.78
C LYS A 552 18.30 41.48 -27.25
N GLY A 553 18.18 41.68 -25.93
CA GLY A 553 16.91 41.97 -25.27
C GLY A 553 16.05 40.74 -24.95
N ILE A 554 16.50 39.52 -25.27
CA ILE A 554 15.77 38.30 -24.94
C ILE A 554 16.42 37.58 -23.76
N TYR A 555 15.59 37.16 -22.80
CA TYR A 555 16.03 36.46 -21.59
C TYR A 555 15.18 35.22 -21.32
N GLY A 556 15.82 34.18 -20.83
CA GLY A 556 15.20 32.97 -20.32
C GLY A 556 15.33 32.94 -18.81
N VAL A 557 14.24 32.62 -18.14
CA VAL A 557 14.15 32.55 -16.68
C VAL A 557 13.67 31.17 -16.30
N SER A 558 14.50 30.42 -15.58
CA SER A 558 14.18 29.08 -15.08
C SER A 558 14.05 29.14 -13.56
N LEU A 559 13.02 28.52 -13.00
CA LEU A 559 12.82 28.41 -11.56
C LEU A 559 12.02 27.15 -11.21
N ARG A 560 12.13 26.68 -9.98
CA ARG A 560 11.22 25.68 -9.42
C ARG A 560 10.03 26.37 -8.77
N GLN A 561 8.84 25.87 -9.06
CA GLN A 561 7.57 26.38 -8.56
C GLN A 561 6.85 25.28 -7.78
N GLY A 562 6.68 25.50 -6.48
CA GLY A 562 5.69 24.81 -5.66
C GLY A 562 4.37 25.57 -5.68
N TYR A 563 3.30 24.90 -6.09
CA TYR A 563 1.93 25.43 -6.09
C TYR A 563 1.06 24.64 -5.11
N GLN A 564 0.30 25.33 -4.28
CA GLN A 564 -0.66 24.69 -3.38
C GLN A 564 -1.94 25.54 -3.28
N SER A 565 -3.10 24.91 -3.41
CA SER A 565 -4.42 25.49 -3.18
C SER A 565 -5.29 24.51 -2.39
N ASP A 566 -6.53 24.90 -2.06
CA ASP A 566 -7.43 24.06 -1.26
C ASP A 566 -7.79 22.71 -1.92
N LEU A 567 -7.65 22.63 -3.25
CA LEU A 567 -8.11 21.49 -4.06
C LEU A 567 -6.97 20.81 -4.83
N TYR A 568 -5.76 21.37 -4.82
CA TYR A 568 -4.67 20.93 -5.69
C TYR A 568 -3.31 21.34 -5.16
N SER A 569 -2.29 20.49 -5.34
CA SER A 569 -0.90 20.83 -5.08
C SER A 569 0.00 20.19 -6.11
N ASP A 570 1.06 20.88 -6.51
CA ASP A 570 2.02 20.39 -7.49
C ASP A 570 3.39 21.07 -7.33
N ASP A 571 4.44 20.43 -7.81
CA ASP A 571 5.82 20.90 -7.72
C ASP A 571 6.57 20.60 -9.02
N GLY A 572 7.14 21.63 -9.63
CA GLY A 572 7.74 21.50 -10.95
C GLY A 572 8.60 22.66 -11.40
N TYR A 573 9.19 22.52 -12.57
CA TYR A 573 10.03 23.54 -13.20
C TYR A 573 9.19 24.46 -14.08
N LEU A 574 9.32 25.76 -13.85
CA LEU A 574 8.73 26.84 -14.65
C LEU A 574 9.85 27.49 -15.49
N PHE A 575 9.61 27.63 -16.79
CA PHE A 575 10.45 28.43 -17.66
C PHE A 575 9.65 29.57 -18.30
N LEU A 576 10.23 30.76 -18.29
CA LEU A 576 9.67 31.99 -18.87
C LEU A 576 10.66 32.60 -19.87
N LEU A 577 10.15 32.98 -21.04
CA LEU A 577 10.92 33.71 -22.05
C LEU A 577 10.42 35.14 -22.13
N TRP A 578 11.31 36.06 -21.78
CA TRP A 578 11.07 37.48 -21.72
C TRP A 578 11.63 38.21 -22.93
N ASP A 579 10.84 39.15 -23.44
CA ASP A 579 11.22 40.07 -24.50
C ASP A 579 11.25 41.51 -23.97
N PHE A 580 12.45 42.10 -23.97
CA PHE A 580 12.76 43.47 -23.57
C PHE A 580 13.13 44.36 -24.76
N ARG A 581 12.77 43.97 -26.01
CA ARG A 581 12.99 44.82 -27.18
C ARG A 581 12.11 46.08 -27.16
N ASP A 582 10.93 45.98 -26.55
CA ASP A 582 10.18 47.15 -26.06
C ASP A 582 10.51 47.35 -24.58
N GLU A 583 11.37 48.33 -24.31
CA GLU A 583 11.85 48.63 -22.96
C GLU A 583 10.77 49.19 -22.03
N THR A 584 9.66 49.68 -22.58
CA THR A 584 8.58 50.31 -21.79
C THR A 584 7.50 49.32 -21.37
N ALA A 585 7.43 48.16 -22.04
CA ALA A 585 6.39 47.17 -21.81
C ALA A 585 6.93 45.74 -22.08
N PRO A 586 7.86 45.22 -21.26
CA PRO A 586 8.40 43.88 -21.47
C PRO A 586 7.30 42.83 -21.33
N LYS A 587 7.37 41.79 -22.17
CA LYS A 587 6.34 40.73 -22.24
C LYS A 587 6.95 39.35 -22.10
N ILE A 588 6.15 38.44 -21.56
CA ILE A 588 6.42 37.01 -21.62
C ILE A 588 5.86 36.45 -22.92
N HIS A 589 6.73 35.89 -23.76
CA HIS A 589 6.38 35.24 -25.03
C HIS A 589 6.27 33.73 -24.90
N VAL A 590 6.97 33.11 -23.96
CA VAL A 590 6.86 31.67 -23.69
C VAL A 590 6.71 31.44 -22.19
N ARG A 591 5.76 30.59 -21.80
CA ARG A 591 5.65 30.04 -20.45
C ARG A 591 5.52 28.54 -20.56
N THR A 592 6.41 27.78 -19.92
CA THR A 592 6.28 26.32 -19.82
C THR A 592 6.29 25.86 -18.37
N TRP A 593 5.52 24.83 -18.07
CA TRP A 593 5.60 24.15 -16.78
C TRP A 593 5.79 22.64 -17.01
N GLN A 594 6.76 22.04 -16.31
CA GLN A 594 7.06 20.62 -16.31
C GLN A 594 7.05 20.10 -14.86
N PRO A 595 6.53 18.90 -14.58
CA PRO A 595 6.63 18.34 -13.24
C PRO A 595 8.10 18.11 -12.86
N ARG A 596 8.41 18.21 -11.56
CA ARG A 596 9.76 17.94 -11.05
C ARG A 596 10.17 16.48 -11.29
N MET A 597 9.18 15.59 -11.29
CA MET A 597 9.35 14.16 -11.47
C MET A 597 8.76 13.73 -12.81
N GLN A 598 9.42 12.81 -13.49
CA GLN A 598 8.88 12.11 -14.66
C GLN A 598 7.73 11.17 -14.24
N ALA A 599 7.01 10.62 -15.22
CA ALA A 599 5.88 9.71 -14.99
C ALA A 599 6.30 8.40 -14.27
N ASP A 600 7.60 8.11 -14.20
CA ASP A 600 8.24 7.00 -13.50
C ASP A 600 8.86 7.40 -12.15
N HIS A 601 8.59 8.62 -11.66
CA HIS A 601 9.07 9.19 -10.40
C HIS A 601 10.59 9.42 -10.30
N THR A 602 11.32 9.39 -11.41
CA THR A 602 12.69 9.91 -11.46
C THR A 602 12.70 11.44 -11.52
N PRO A 603 13.70 12.13 -10.94
CA PRO A 603 13.86 13.56 -11.16
C PRO A 603 14.01 13.84 -12.65
N LEU A 604 13.30 14.85 -13.16
CA LEU A 604 13.44 15.27 -14.55
C LEU A 604 14.92 15.58 -14.82
N PRO A 605 15.59 14.88 -15.76
CA PRO A 605 17.01 15.10 -16.04
C PRO A 605 17.27 16.56 -16.39
N GLU A 606 18.38 17.14 -15.90
CA GLU A 606 18.67 18.57 -16.10
C GLU A 606 18.68 19.00 -17.58
N ASN A 607 19.08 18.10 -18.48
CA ASN A 607 19.09 18.31 -19.91
C ASN A 607 17.69 18.28 -20.57
N GLU A 608 16.67 17.78 -19.86
CA GLU A 608 15.28 17.75 -20.29
C GLU A 608 14.44 18.90 -19.71
N ILE A 609 14.99 19.67 -18.76
CA ILE A 609 14.37 20.89 -18.25
C ILE A 609 14.42 21.95 -19.34
N PHE A 610 13.25 22.51 -19.70
CA PHE A 610 13.16 23.57 -20.70
C PHE A 610 14.01 24.78 -20.27
N ASN A 611 14.85 25.20 -21.20
CA ASN A 611 15.67 26.38 -21.12
C ASN A 611 15.58 27.17 -22.43
N ILE A 612 16.25 28.31 -22.46
CA ILE A 612 16.15 29.26 -23.57
C ILE A 612 16.60 28.69 -24.92
N ARG A 613 17.45 27.65 -24.93
CA ARG A 613 17.96 27.02 -26.16
C ARG A 613 16.96 26.05 -26.79
N ASN A 614 15.90 25.69 -26.07
CA ASN A 614 14.87 24.78 -26.58
C ASN A 614 13.86 25.45 -27.52
N PHE A 615 13.90 26.79 -27.65
CA PHE A 615 12.94 27.55 -28.45
C PHE A 615 13.65 28.23 -29.63
N ASN A 616 13.20 27.95 -30.85
CA ASN A 616 13.62 28.71 -32.02
C ASN A 616 12.82 30.01 -32.07
N LEU A 617 13.51 31.14 -31.93
CA LEU A 617 12.93 32.49 -31.86
C LEU A 617 13.08 33.27 -33.17
N GLN A 618 13.41 32.58 -34.27
CA GLN A 618 13.44 33.14 -35.62
C GLN A 618 12.05 33.47 -36.14
#